data_AF-A0A1Q6X562-F1
#
_entry.id   AF-A0A1Q6X562-F1
#
_cell.length_a   1.000
_cell.length_b   1.000
_cell.length_c   1.000
_cell.angle_alpha   90.00
_cell.angle_beta   90.00
_cell.angle_gamma   90.00
#
_symmetry.space_group_name_H-M   'P 1'
#
loop_
_entity.id
_entity.type
_entity.pdbx_description
1 polymer ?
#
loop_
_entity_poly.entity_id
_entity_poly.type
_entity_poly.pdbx_seq_one_letter_code
_entity_poly.pdbx_strand_id
1 'polypeptide(L)'
;MKFRNAFTRLTLPCLLLLAVLALGKSDGKPVTVKGYVLDSACAFTKGLSKPISKNCAEACAKAGSPLVILADDGTIYWPIAETTPSSGQNEKLLPYAGQKVAASGKVFQRGGSSAIVIDKLEAVSNGK
;
A
#
# COMPACT_ATOMS: atom_id res chain seq x y z
N MET A 1 -3.41 -6.04 -75.15
CA MET A 1 -3.44 -4.63 -74.69
C MET A 1 -2.73 -4.53 -73.35
N LYS A 2 -1.66 -3.73 -73.27
CA LYS A 2 -0.87 -3.50 -72.04
C LYS A 2 -1.44 -2.27 -71.34
N PHE A 3 -2.06 -2.44 -70.17
CA PHE A 3 -2.33 -1.33 -69.25
C PHE A 3 -1.32 -1.38 -68.11
N ARG A 4 -0.29 -0.53 -68.24
CA ARG A 4 0.50 -0.01 -67.12
C ARG A 4 -0.41 0.92 -66.33
N ASN A 5 -0.44 0.82 -65.01
CA ASN A 5 -0.60 1.98 -64.14
C ASN A 5 0.11 1.71 -62.81
N ALA A 6 1.13 2.54 -62.59
CA ALA A 6 1.78 2.80 -61.32
C ALA A 6 0.82 3.56 -60.39
N PHE A 7 1.33 3.98 -59.23
CA PHE A 7 0.68 4.78 -58.18
C PHE A 7 -0.12 3.93 -57.18
N THR A 8 0.11 3.94 -55.87
CA THR A 8 1.08 4.67 -55.04
C THR A 8 1.12 3.96 -53.70
N ARG A 9 2.30 3.96 -53.11
CA ARG A 9 2.59 3.57 -51.73
C ARG A 9 1.62 4.26 -50.75
N LEU A 10 0.78 3.50 -50.06
CA LEU A 10 0.20 3.94 -48.78
C LEU A 10 -0.02 2.76 -47.85
N THR A 11 0.95 1.86 -47.79
CA THR A 11 1.11 0.98 -46.64
C THR A 11 1.77 1.80 -45.53
N LEU A 12 1.18 1.81 -44.34
CA LEU A 12 1.85 2.10 -43.06
C LEU A 12 2.05 3.61 -42.71
N PRO A 13 1.01 4.31 -42.20
CA PRO A 13 1.20 4.87 -40.85
C PRO A 13 -0.07 5.04 -40.00
N CYS A 14 -1.21 4.40 -40.31
CA CYS A 14 -2.44 4.63 -39.52
C CYS A 14 -2.61 3.71 -38.29
N LEU A 15 -1.76 2.68 -38.14
CA LEU A 15 -1.86 1.72 -37.03
C LEU A 15 -0.99 2.06 -35.81
N LEU A 16 -0.29 3.20 -35.83
CA LEU A 16 0.59 3.65 -34.73
C LEU A 16 -0.09 4.61 -33.74
N LEU A 17 -1.35 4.99 -33.95
CA LEU A 17 -2.04 5.97 -33.09
C LEU A 17 -2.83 5.38 -31.91
N LEU A 18 -2.91 4.06 -31.73
CA LEU A 18 -3.69 3.45 -30.63
C LEU A 18 -2.88 3.13 -29.36
N ALA A 19 -1.57 3.37 -29.30
CA ALA A 19 -0.74 2.87 -28.22
C ALA A 19 -0.54 3.81 -27.01
N VAL A 20 -1.15 5.01 -26.96
CA VAL A 20 -0.69 6.08 -26.04
C VAL A 20 -1.59 6.33 -24.81
N LEU A 21 -2.59 5.50 -24.49
CA LEU A 21 -3.47 5.76 -23.34
C LEU A 21 -3.36 4.81 -22.14
N ALA A 22 -2.43 3.86 -22.14
CA ALA A 22 -2.14 3.05 -20.95
C ALA A 22 -1.14 3.74 -20.01
N LEU A 23 -1.46 4.97 -19.56
CA LEU A 23 -0.92 5.48 -18.29
C LEU A 23 -1.59 4.68 -17.18
N GLY A 24 -1.07 3.46 -16.95
CA GLY A 24 -1.58 2.57 -15.91
C GLY A 24 -1.51 3.26 -14.56
N LYS A 25 -2.67 3.54 -13.96
CA LYS A 25 -2.74 3.68 -12.51
C LYS A 25 -2.13 2.40 -11.94
N SER A 26 -1.19 2.52 -11.01
CA SER A 26 -0.82 1.35 -10.21
C SER A 26 -2.03 1.02 -9.35
N ASP A 27 -2.92 0.17 -9.86
CA ASP A 27 -4.08 -0.28 -9.11
C ASP A 27 -3.57 -1.25 -8.04
N GLY A 28 -3.32 -0.72 -6.83
CA GLY A 28 -2.93 -1.55 -5.70
C GLY A 28 -3.93 -2.67 -5.48
N LYS A 29 -3.45 -3.86 -5.08
CA LYS A 29 -4.32 -5.04 -4.96
C LYS A 29 -5.23 -4.90 -3.73
N PRO A 30 -6.55 -5.10 -3.84
CA PRO A 30 -7.44 -5.08 -2.69
C PRO A 30 -7.14 -6.29 -1.79
N VAL A 31 -6.81 -6.04 -0.52
CA VAL A 31 -6.43 -7.05 0.46
C VAL A 31 -6.95 -6.66 1.84
N THR A 32 -7.28 -7.66 2.66
CA THR A 32 -7.45 -7.49 4.11
C THR A 32 -6.25 -8.10 4.83
N VAL A 33 -5.48 -7.25 5.51
CA VAL A 33 -4.31 -7.64 6.31
C VAL A 33 -4.73 -7.73 7.77
N LYS A 34 -4.43 -8.86 8.42
CA LYS A 34 -4.56 -9.02 9.88
C LYS A 34 -3.21 -8.93 10.53
N GLY A 35 -3.09 -8.13 11.58
CA GLY A 35 -1.82 -7.89 12.23
C GLY A 35 -1.89 -6.96 13.42
N TYR A 36 -0.76 -6.75 14.07
CA TYR A 36 -0.64 -5.81 15.18
C TYR A 36 -0.22 -4.42 14.71
N VAL A 37 -0.82 -3.39 15.31
CA VAL A 37 -0.34 -2.02 15.16
C VAL A 37 0.77 -1.75 16.17
N LEU A 38 1.99 -1.47 15.70
CA LEU A 38 3.12 -1.10 16.55
C LEU A 38 4.06 -0.10 15.88
N ASP A 39 5.04 0.36 16.66
CA ASP A 39 6.10 1.24 16.21
C ASP A 39 7.00 0.60 15.14
N SER A 40 7.25 1.35 14.05
CA SER A 40 8.11 0.90 12.95
C SER A 40 9.53 0.56 13.41
N ALA A 41 10.16 1.39 14.24
CA ALA A 41 11.52 1.15 14.71
C ALA A 41 11.62 -0.14 15.54
N CYS A 42 10.63 -0.42 16.39
CA CYS A 42 10.55 -1.67 17.14
C CYS A 42 10.37 -2.89 16.24
N ALA A 43 9.61 -2.78 15.14
CA ALA A 43 9.45 -3.87 14.18
C ALA A 43 10.81 -4.29 13.57
N PHE A 44 11.66 -3.32 13.22
CA PHE A 44 12.98 -3.60 12.62
C PHE A 44 14.07 -3.91 13.65
N THR A 45 14.21 -3.07 14.68
CA THR A 45 15.39 -3.09 15.57
C THR A 45 15.24 -4.05 16.74
N LYS A 46 14.00 -4.37 17.13
CA LYS A 46 13.69 -5.28 18.23
C LYS A 46 13.12 -6.61 17.74
N GLY A 47 12.82 -6.74 16.45
CA GLY A 47 12.26 -7.96 15.86
C GLY A 47 10.97 -8.41 16.55
N LEU A 48 10.15 -7.46 16.99
CA LEU A 48 8.92 -7.77 17.71
C LEU A 48 7.97 -8.54 16.80
N SER A 49 7.40 -9.64 17.30
CA SER A 49 6.28 -10.35 16.67
C SER A 49 4.91 -9.81 17.12
N LYS A 50 4.88 -9.02 18.19
CA LYS A 50 3.70 -8.34 18.74
C LYS A 50 4.11 -7.10 19.55
N PRO A 51 3.19 -6.16 19.81
CA PRO A 51 3.48 -4.96 20.61
C PRO A 51 3.84 -5.34 22.05
N ILE A 52 4.72 -4.55 22.67
CA ILE A 52 5.04 -4.69 24.11
C ILE A 52 3.79 -4.42 24.95
N SER A 53 3.11 -3.31 24.65
CA SER A 53 1.83 -2.93 25.26
C SER A 53 1.16 -1.83 24.42
N LYS A 54 -0.13 -1.58 24.68
CA LYS A 54 -0.87 -0.44 24.12
C LYS A 54 -0.17 0.89 24.44
N ASN A 55 0.16 1.11 25.71
CA ASN A 55 0.80 2.36 26.15
C ASN A 55 2.16 2.60 25.49
N CYS A 56 2.93 1.53 25.26
CA CYS A 56 4.21 1.63 24.57
C CYS A 56 4.04 2.09 23.11
N ALA A 57 3.12 1.46 22.36
CA ALA A 57 2.84 1.85 20.99
C ALA A 57 2.26 3.28 20.88
N GLU A 58 1.36 3.66 21.80
CA GLU A 58 0.82 5.03 21.85
C GLU A 58 1.91 6.06 22.14
N ALA A 59 2.84 5.78 23.05
CA ALA A 59 3.93 6.69 23.37
C ALA A 59 4.83 6.93 22.16
N CYS A 60 5.19 5.88 21.41
CA CYS A 60 5.94 6.01 20.16
C CYS A 60 5.20 6.86 19.12
N ALA A 61 3.90 6.63 18.95
CA ALA A 61 3.08 7.37 18.00
C ALA A 61 2.96 8.86 18.37
N LYS A 62 2.76 9.17 19.66
CA LYS A 62 2.72 10.55 20.19
C LYS A 62 4.08 11.26 20.09
N ALA A 63 5.18 10.51 20.12
CA ALA A 63 6.53 11.03 19.87
C ALA A 63 6.84 11.23 18.37
N GLY A 64 5.88 10.92 17.48
CA GLY A 64 6.02 11.12 16.03
C GLY A 64 6.59 9.91 15.27
N SER A 65 6.86 8.79 15.94
CA SER A 65 7.33 7.60 15.25
C SER A 65 6.21 6.94 14.44
N PRO A 66 6.44 6.53 13.18
CA PRO A 66 5.41 5.89 12.36
C PRO A 66 4.93 4.57 12.96
N LEU A 67 3.61 4.43 13.04
CA LEU A 67 2.94 3.16 13.30
C LEU A 67 2.81 2.36 12.00
N VAL A 68 3.06 1.06 12.10
CA VAL A 68 2.92 0.07 11.02
C VAL A 68 1.97 -1.04 11.44
N ILE A 69 1.52 -1.83 10.47
CA ILE A 69 0.80 -3.08 10.72
C ILE A 69 1.77 -4.23 10.48
N LEU A 70 2.15 -4.93 11.54
CA LEU A 70 2.89 -6.18 11.46
C LEU A 70 1.89 -7.31 11.27
N ALA A 71 1.83 -7.84 10.06
CA ALA A 71 0.94 -8.94 9.71
C ALA A 71 1.32 -10.24 10.41
N ASP A 72 0.37 -11.16 10.50
CA ASP A 72 0.56 -12.48 11.15
C ASP A 72 1.66 -13.33 10.48
N ASP A 73 1.98 -13.06 9.22
CA ASP A 73 3.07 -13.70 8.46
C ASP A 73 4.44 -13.02 8.63
N GLY A 74 4.51 -11.97 9.46
CA GLY A 74 5.72 -11.18 9.69
C GLY A 74 5.94 -10.04 8.69
N THR A 75 5.07 -9.87 7.69
CA THR A 75 5.16 -8.75 6.74
C THR A 75 4.84 -7.43 7.43
N ILE A 76 5.71 -6.44 7.25
CA ILE A 76 5.47 -5.07 7.71
C ILE A 76 4.75 -4.29 6.62
N TYR A 77 3.52 -3.88 6.90
CA TYR A 77 2.73 -2.99 6.04
C TYR A 77 2.82 -1.55 6.53
N TRP A 78 3.28 -0.66 5.66
CA TRP A 78 3.37 0.77 5.88
C TRP A 78 2.07 1.47 5.46
N PRO A 79 1.27 2.01 6.38
CA PRO A 79 0.09 2.79 6.03
C PRO A 79 0.51 4.08 5.31
N ILE A 80 -0.06 4.33 4.13
CA ILE A 80 0.21 5.51 3.31
C ILE A 80 -1.08 6.20 2.87
N ALA A 81 -1.01 7.50 2.59
CA ALA A 81 -2.06 8.21 1.87
C ALA A 81 -1.92 8.02 0.36
N GLU A 82 -3.04 8.03 -0.36
CA GLU A 82 -3.08 8.10 -1.82
C GLU A 82 -3.14 9.55 -2.35
N THR A 83 -3.28 10.54 -1.45
CA THR A 83 -3.44 11.95 -1.82
C THR A 83 -2.12 12.62 -2.19
N THR A 84 -2.21 13.72 -2.96
CA THR A 84 -1.10 14.63 -3.23
C THR A 84 -1.49 16.06 -2.81
N PRO A 85 -0.78 16.71 -1.87
CA PRO A 85 0.32 16.16 -1.08
C PRO A 85 -0.12 14.98 -0.20
N SER A 86 0.84 14.13 0.15
CA SER A 86 0.60 12.98 1.03
C SER A 86 0.44 13.43 2.48
N SER A 87 -0.36 12.69 3.26
CA SER A 87 -0.54 12.90 4.69
C SER A 87 -0.03 11.72 5.51
N GLY A 88 0.49 12.01 6.70
CA GLY A 88 0.86 10.98 7.66
C GLY A 88 -0.35 10.16 8.12
N GLN A 89 -0.16 8.87 8.34
CA GLN A 89 -1.25 7.96 8.72
C GLN A 89 -1.28 7.63 10.23
N ASN A 90 -0.40 8.23 11.03
CA ASN A 90 -0.32 7.95 12.47
C ASN A 90 -1.63 8.23 13.21
N GLU A 91 -2.29 9.35 12.93
CA GLU A 91 -3.56 9.70 13.59
C GLU A 91 -4.64 8.65 13.35
N LYS A 92 -4.69 8.07 12.14
CA LYS A 92 -5.62 7.00 11.77
C LYS A 92 -5.35 5.71 12.55
N LEU A 93 -4.08 5.42 12.84
CA LEU A 93 -3.67 4.20 13.55
C LEU A 93 -3.63 4.35 15.07
N LEU A 94 -3.50 5.57 15.60
CA LEU A 94 -3.32 5.82 17.03
C LEU A 94 -4.41 5.17 17.92
N PRO A 95 -5.72 5.20 17.57
CA PRO A 95 -6.76 4.51 18.34
C PRO A 95 -6.57 2.99 18.45
N TYR A 96 -5.79 2.41 17.52
CA TYR A 96 -5.51 0.99 17.42
C TYR A 96 -4.10 0.62 17.89
N ALA A 97 -3.31 1.58 18.38
CA ALA A 97 -1.94 1.35 18.81
C ALA A 97 -1.86 0.21 19.83
N GLY A 98 -0.97 -0.75 19.57
CA GLY A 98 -0.78 -1.95 20.38
C GLY A 98 -1.89 -2.99 20.30
N GLN A 99 -2.90 -2.79 19.44
CA GLN A 99 -4.00 -3.72 19.24
C GLN A 99 -3.81 -4.53 17.96
N LYS A 100 -4.52 -5.66 17.87
CA LYS A 100 -4.64 -6.43 16.64
C LYS A 100 -5.77 -5.84 15.80
N VAL A 101 -5.55 -5.71 14.50
CA VAL A 101 -6.48 -5.10 13.56
C VAL A 101 -6.68 -5.96 12.32
N ALA A 102 -7.80 -5.73 11.64
CA ALA A 102 -8.04 -6.10 10.25
C ALA A 102 -8.06 -4.80 9.43
N ALA A 103 -7.07 -4.61 8.58
CA ALA A 103 -6.94 -3.46 7.69
C ALA A 103 -7.28 -3.87 6.26
N SER A 104 -8.36 -3.35 5.71
CA SER A 104 -8.73 -3.57 4.32
C SER A 104 -8.35 -2.36 3.47
N GLY A 105 -7.78 -2.61 2.29
CA GLY A 105 -7.40 -1.55 1.38
C GLY A 105 -6.53 -2.02 0.23
N LYS A 106 -5.83 -1.09 -0.41
CA LYS A 106 -4.98 -1.35 -1.57
C LYS A 106 -3.52 -1.50 -1.16
N VAL A 107 -2.90 -2.62 -1.51
CA VAL A 107 -1.48 -2.90 -1.23
C VAL A 107 -0.60 -2.53 -2.42
N PHE A 108 0.53 -1.91 -2.11
CA PHE A 108 1.60 -1.53 -3.03
C PHE A 108 2.91 -2.16 -2.59
N GLN A 109 3.71 -2.64 -3.53
CA GLN A 109 5.03 -3.19 -3.24
C GLN A 109 6.09 -2.42 -4.01
N ARG A 110 7.15 -2.01 -3.33
CA ARG A 110 8.29 -1.30 -3.94
C ARG A 110 9.54 -1.49 -3.11
N GLY A 111 10.65 -1.88 -3.74
CA GLY A 111 11.95 -2.01 -3.07
C GLY A 111 11.96 -3.01 -1.92
N GLY A 112 11.15 -4.07 -1.98
CA GLY A 112 11.01 -5.06 -0.90
C GLY A 112 10.06 -4.64 0.23
N SER A 113 9.55 -3.41 0.22
CA SER A 113 8.57 -2.93 1.20
C SER A 113 7.15 -3.16 0.73
N SER A 114 6.25 -3.42 1.70
CA SER A 114 4.80 -3.45 1.48
C SER A 114 4.16 -2.22 2.10
N ALA A 115 3.37 -1.49 1.33
CA ALA A 115 2.59 -0.35 1.79
C ALA A 115 1.09 -0.61 1.58
N ILE A 116 0.24 0.02 2.38
CA ILE A 116 -1.21 -0.12 2.29
C ILE A 116 -1.88 1.25 2.36
N VAL A 117 -2.73 1.54 1.37
CA VAL A 117 -3.74 2.60 1.47
C VAL A 117 -4.95 1.97 2.15
N ILE A 118 -5.23 2.38 3.39
CA ILE A 118 -6.26 1.76 4.22
C ILE A 118 -7.62 2.40 3.91
N ASP A 119 -8.57 1.60 3.44
CA ASP A 119 -9.98 1.99 3.27
C ASP A 119 -10.75 1.78 4.57
N LYS A 120 -10.52 0.64 5.25
CA LYS A 120 -11.19 0.26 6.49
C LYS A 120 -10.20 -0.31 7.50
N LEU A 121 -10.32 0.10 8.76
CA LEU A 121 -9.51 -0.40 9.87
C LEU A 121 -10.41 -0.77 11.04
N GLU A 122 -10.31 -2.00 11.50
CA GLU A 122 -11.15 -2.54 12.57
C GLU A 122 -10.29 -3.27 13.60
N ALA A 123 -10.61 -3.12 14.89
CA ALA A 123 -10.01 -3.93 15.93
C ALA A 123 -10.49 -5.37 15.81
N VAL A 124 -9.57 -6.32 15.92
CA VAL A 124 -9.90 -7.74 16.06
C VAL A 124 -9.92 -8.03 17.55
N SER A 125 -11.09 -8.32 18.12
CA SER A 125 -11.18 -8.79 19.49
C SER A 125 -10.41 -10.10 19.61
N ASN A 126 -9.32 -10.08 20.38
CA ASN A 126 -8.77 -11.32 20.88
C ASN A 126 -9.82 -11.86 21.86
N GLY A 127 -10.41 -13.01 21.53
CA GLY A 127 -11.24 -13.76 22.46
C GLY A 127 -10.51 -13.84 23.80
N LYS A 128 -11.22 -13.47 24.85
CA LYS A 128 -10.77 -13.40 26.23
C LYS A 128 -10.07 -14.68 26.67
#